data_AF-A0A973RE40-F1
#
_entry.id   AF-A0A973RE40-F1
#
_cell.length_a   1.000
_cell.length_b   1.000
_cell.length_c   1.000
_cell.angle_alpha   90.00
_cell.angle_beta   90.00
_cell.angle_gamma   90.00
#
_symmetry.space_group_name_H-M   'P 1'
#
loop_
_entity.id
_entity.type
_entity.pdbx_description
1 polymer ?
#
loop_
_entity_poly.entity_id
_entity_poly.type
_entity_poly.pdbx_seq_one_letter_code
_entity_poly.pdbx_strand_id
1 'polypeptide(L)'
;MLLIDVVRTSDAVTRTSARLGKVGHLAELLARVGPDEAEIAIAYLSGELPQRQVGVGWRTLEELPQPKLAATATLTAVDALLTRIKAVSGQGSQAARKALVAELFAGLTSQEQQFMRRLLHGELRQGALDGVMIEAVAKASGAPSADVRRALTLRGWLP
;
A
#
# COMPACT_ATOMS: atom_id res chain seq x y z
N MET A 1 9.83 6.59 -3.90
CA MET A 1 9.82 5.50 -4.90
C MET A 1 8.54 5.54 -5.72
N LEU A 2 8.47 4.75 -6.80
CA LEU A 2 7.24 4.63 -7.60
C LEU A 2 6.28 3.60 -6.97
N LEU A 3 4.98 3.77 -7.17
CA LEU A 3 3.98 2.81 -6.72
C LEU A 3 4.21 1.43 -7.34
N ILE A 4 4.62 1.37 -8.62
CA ILE A 4 4.90 0.11 -9.31
C ILE A 4 5.93 -0.78 -8.60
N ASP A 5 6.88 -0.20 -7.84
CA ASP A 5 7.86 -0.99 -7.08
C ASP A 5 7.18 -1.78 -5.95
N VAL A 6 6.22 -1.15 -5.27
CA VAL A 6 5.38 -1.77 -4.24
C VAL A 6 4.48 -2.84 -4.86
N VAL A 7 3.85 -2.54 -6.00
CA VAL A 7 2.98 -3.47 -6.73
C VAL A 7 3.73 -4.74 -7.13
N ARG A 8 4.92 -4.59 -7.72
CA ARG A 8 5.77 -5.72 -8.13
C ARG A 8 6.21 -6.55 -6.93
N THR A 9 6.53 -5.91 -5.81
CA THR A 9 6.90 -6.62 -4.57
C THR A 9 5.70 -7.39 -4.00
N SER A 10 4.51 -6.80 -3.98
CA SER A 10 3.28 -7.46 -3.54
C SER A 10 2.97 -8.70 -4.39
N ASP A 11 3.12 -8.59 -5.71
CA ASP A 11 2.93 -9.71 -6.65
C ASP A 11 3.97 -10.82 -6.43
N ALA A 12 5.26 -10.47 -6.26
CA ALA A 12 6.32 -11.43 -5.96
C ALA A 12 6.08 -12.17 -4.63
N VAL A 13 5.66 -11.46 -3.58
CA VAL A 13 5.28 -12.05 -2.28
C VAL A 13 4.08 -12.98 -2.42
N THR A 14 3.09 -12.62 -3.23
CA THR A 14 1.89 -13.44 -3.47
C THR A 14 2.24 -14.75 -4.18
N ARG A 15 3.12 -14.70 -5.19
CA ARG A 15 3.53 -15.89 -5.97
C ARG A 15 4.50 -16.80 -5.23
N THR A 16 5.20 -16.29 -4.22
CA THR A 16 6.19 -17.05 -3.47
C THR A 16 5.53 -17.89 -2.37
N SER A 17 5.74 -19.20 -2.36
CA SER A 17 5.22 -20.07 -1.29
C SER A 17 6.09 -20.07 -0.04
N ALA A 18 7.42 -19.96 -0.20
CA ALA A 18 8.37 -20.03 0.91
C ALA A 18 8.39 -18.73 1.73
N ARG A 19 8.21 -18.85 3.06
CA ARG A 19 8.27 -17.73 4.01
C ARG A 19 9.55 -16.89 3.84
N LEU A 20 10.72 -17.54 3.80
CA LEU A 20 12.01 -16.86 3.65
C LEU A 20 12.13 -16.08 2.34
N GLY A 21 11.53 -16.59 1.25
CA GLY A 21 11.49 -15.87 -0.04
C GLY A 21 10.66 -14.59 0.06
N LYS A 22 9.49 -14.65 0.72
CA LYS A 22 8.66 -13.47 1.01
C LYS A 22 9.42 -12.42 1.83
N VAL A 23 10.11 -12.85 2.89
CA VAL A 23 10.97 -11.97 3.70
C VAL A 23 12.03 -11.30 2.83
N GLY A 24 12.66 -12.06 1.91
CA GLY A 24 13.63 -11.54 0.96
C GLY A 24 13.09 -10.39 0.10
N HIS A 25 11.96 -10.61 -0.59
CA HIS A 25 11.35 -9.59 -1.44
C HIS A 25 10.97 -8.33 -0.68
N LEU A 26 10.36 -8.48 0.51
CA LEU A 26 9.99 -7.34 1.34
C LEU A 26 11.22 -6.59 1.84
N ALA A 27 12.23 -7.29 2.33
CA ALA A 27 13.45 -6.66 2.85
C ALA A 27 14.21 -5.89 1.77
N GLU A 28 14.25 -6.41 0.53
CA GLU A 28 14.89 -5.73 -0.60
C GLU A 28 14.20 -4.41 -0.96
N LEU A 29 12.87 -4.36 -0.92
CA LEU A 29 12.15 -3.09 -1.12
C LEU A 29 12.37 -2.14 0.06
N LEU A 30 12.24 -2.64 1.29
CA LEU A 30 12.39 -1.82 2.51
C LEU A 30 13.81 -1.25 2.67
N ALA A 31 14.85 -1.95 2.20
CA ALA A 31 16.21 -1.44 2.22
C ALA A 31 16.44 -0.22 1.30
N ARG A 32 15.53 0.01 0.34
CA ARG A 32 15.59 1.13 -0.62
C ARG A 32 14.55 2.21 -0.34
N VAL A 33 13.65 1.99 0.62
CA VAL A 33 12.60 2.94 0.96
C VAL A 33 13.19 4.13 1.73
N GLY A 34 12.81 5.34 1.35
CA GLY A 34 13.14 6.52 2.16
C GLY A 34 12.37 6.51 3.48
N PRO A 35 12.89 7.17 4.55
CA PRO A 35 12.22 7.19 5.85
C PRO A 35 10.81 7.77 5.78
N ASP A 36 10.60 8.80 4.96
CA ASP A 36 9.29 9.46 4.76
C ASP A 36 8.26 8.58 4.02
N GLU A 37 8.71 7.49 3.42
CA GLU A 37 7.89 6.57 2.63
C GLU A 37 7.71 5.21 3.32
N ALA A 38 8.49 4.92 4.36
CA ALA A 38 8.57 3.62 5.01
C ALA A 38 7.21 3.17 5.57
N GLU A 39 6.53 4.04 6.31
CA GLU A 39 5.22 3.74 6.89
C GLU A 39 4.18 3.45 5.79
N ILE A 40 4.20 4.21 4.69
CA ILE A 40 3.27 4.02 3.57
C ILE A 40 3.53 2.67 2.88
N ALA A 41 4.80 2.35 2.61
CA ALA A 41 5.18 1.10 1.96
C ALA A 41 4.82 -0.12 2.83
N ILE A 42 5.10 -0.05 4.14
CA ILE A 42 4.76 -1.11 5.10
C ILE A 42 3.24 -1.29 5.15
N ALA A 43 2.48 -0.20 5.30
CA ALA A 43 1.02 -0.27 5.31
C ALA A 43 0.47 -0.93 4.05
N TYR A 44 0.87 -0.46 2.87
CA TYR A 44 0.36 -0.97 1.60
C TYR A 44 0.71 -2.45 1.38
N LEU A 45 1.93 -2.87 1.72
CA LEU A 45 2.38 -4.27 1.60
C LEU A 45 1.73 -5.20 2.63
N SER A 46 1.29 -4.66 3.76
CA SER A 46 0.45 -5.35 4.74
C SER A 46 -1.04 -5.34 4.38
N GLY A 47 -1.41 -4.74 3.24
CA GLY A 47 -2.79 -4.64 2.77
C GLY A 47 -3.61 -3.61 3.53
N GLU A 48 -2.95 -2.63 4.15
CA GLU A 48 -3.56 -1.56 4.93
C GLU A 48 -3.37 -0.20 4.28
N LEU A 49 -4.30 0.71 4.57
CA LEU A 49 -4.15 2.11 4.23
C LEU A 49 -3.81 2.89 5.50
N PRO A 50 -2.83 3.82 5.48
CA PRO A 50 -2.61 4.75 6.57
C PRO A 50 -3.89 5.52 6.94
N GLN A 51 -4.72 5.82 5.94
CA GLN A 51 -6.00 6.47 6.08
C GLN A 51 -7.09 5.57 6.68
N ARG A 52 -6.86 4.25 6.79
CA ARG A 52 -7.84 3.21 7.14
C ARG A 52 -9.01 3.16 6.16
N GLN A 53 -10.10 3.88 6.45
CA GLN A 53 -11.26 3.98 5.56
C GLN A 53 -11.23 5.31 4.80
N VAL A 54 -11.31 5.22 3.48
CA VAL A 54 -11.28 6.37 2.56
C VAL A 54 -12.70 6.71 2.04
N GLY A 55 -13.70 5.91 2.39
CA GLY A 55 -15.11 6.14 2.01
C GLY A 55 -15.37 5.92 0.51
N VAL A 56 -14.55 5.11 -0.16
CA VAL A 56 -14.73 4.73 -1.56
C VAL A 56 -15.59 3.46 -1.60
N GLY A 57 -16.83 3.60 -2.08
CA GLY A 57 -17.73 2.45 -2.26
C GLY A 57 -17.45 1.70 -3.55
N TRP A 58 -17.83 0.42 -3.59
CA TRP A 58 -17.60 -0.49 -4.73
C TRP A 58 -18.03 0.07 -6.10
N ARG A 59 -19.18 0.75 -6.16
CA ARG A 59 -19.69 1.41 -7.38
C ARG A 59 -18.74 2.47 -7.96
N THR A 60 -17.94 3.10 -7.11
CA THR A 60 -16.97 4.12 -7.55
C THR A 60 -15.78 3.49 -8.29
N LEU A 61 -15.59 2.17 -8.13
CA LEU A 61 -14.47 1.40 -8.68
C LEU A 61 -14.90 0.44 -9.81
N GLU A 62 -16.18 0.44 -10.19
CA GLU A 62 -16.68 -0.35 -11.33
C GLU A 62 -16.21 0.27 -12.66
N GLU A 63 -16.34 1.58 -12.80
CA GLU A 63 -15.97 2.33 -14.00
C GLU A 63 -14.66 3.08 -13.76
N LEU A 64 -13.54 2.39 -14.01
CA LEU A 64 -12.22 3.00 -13.95
C LEU A 64 -11.84 3.66 -15.28
N PRO A 65 -11.09 4.78 -15.24
CA PRO A 65 -10.52 5.39 -16.44
C PRO A 65 -9.51 4.47 -17.11
N GLN A 66 -9.23 4.73 -18.39
CA GLN A 66 -8.18 4.01 -19.12
C GLN A 66 -6.84 4.10 -18.38
N PRO A 67 -6.12 2.99 -18.21
CA PRO A 67 -4.86 2.97 -17.50
C PRO A 67 -3.78 3.71 -18.28
N LYS A 68 -2.86 4.33 -17.54
CA LYS A 68 -1.66 4.95 -18.10
C LYS A 68 -0.71 3.89 -18.65
N LEU A 69 0.01 4.20 -19.73
CA LEU A 69 0.95 3.27 -20.36
C LEU A 69 2.26 3.12 -19.58
N ALA A 70 2.69 4.16 -18.88
CA ALA A 70 3.94 4.18 -18.13
C ALA A 70 3.68 4.48 -16.64
N ALA A 71 4.35 3.72 -15.77
CA ALA A 71 4.31 3.94 -14.34
C ALA A 71 5.09 5.19 -13.99
N THR A 72 4.39 6.22 -13.52
CA THR A 72 4.98 7.49 -13.07
C THR A 72 4.48 7.93 -11.70
N ALA A 73 3.51 7.21 -11.12
CA ALA A 73 2.92 7.59 -9.83
C ALA A 73 3.92 7.31 -8.71
N THR A 74 4.24 8.33 -7.91
CA THR A 74 5.04 8.13 -6.70
C THR A 74 4.17 7.61 -5.57
N LEU A 75 4.79 6.86 -4.65
CA LEU A 75 4.09 6.30 -3.50
C LEU A 75 3.45 7.40 -2.64
N THR A 76 4.19 8.49 -2.39
CA THR A 76 3.73 9.65 -1.62
C THR A 76 2.60 10.43 -2.30
N ALA A 77 2.64 10.59 -3.63
CA ALA A 77 1.57 11.29 -4.34
C ALA A 77 0.25 10.52 -4.29
N VAL A 78 0.32 9.18 -4.38
CA VAL A 78 -0.84 8.30 -4.24
C VAL A 78 -1.43 8.40 -2.83
N ASP A 79 -0.59 8.33 -1.80
CA ASP A 79 -1.02 8.46 -0.40
C ASP A 79 -1.66 9.85 -0.11
N ALA A 80 -1.05 10.92 -0.64
CA ALA A 80 -1.60 12.27 -0.53
C ALA A 80 -2.97 12.40 -1.21
N LEU A 81 -3.16 11.76 -2.38
CA LEU A 81 -4.47 11.72 -3.05
C LEU A 81 -5.52 10.96 -2.23
N LEU A 82 -5.16 9.82 -1.64
CA LEU A 82 -6.08 9.08 -0.74
C LEU A 82 -6.46 9.90 0.48
N THR A 83 -5.50 10.64 1.06
CA THR A 83 -5.76 11.57 2.16
C THR A 83 -6.75 12.66 1.75
N ARG A 84 -6.59 13.24 0.56
CA ARG A 84 -7.54 14.22 0.00
C ARG A 84 -8.93 13.61 -0.20
N ILE A 85 -9.02 12.40 -0.75
CA ILE A 85 -10.29 11.68 -0.97
C ILE A 85 -11.03 11.47 0.37
N LYS A 86 -10.31 11.05 1.41
CA LYS A 86 -10.87 10.86 2.76
C LYS A 86 -11.38 12.15 3.38
N ALA A 87 -10.71 13.28 3.15
CA ALA A 87 -11.08 14.57 3.70
C ALA A 87 -12.38 15.15 3.10
N VAL A 88 -12.83 14.65 1.95
CA VAL A 88 -14.06 15.12 1.29
C VAL A 88 -15.30 14.79 2.15
N SER A 89 -16.03 15.83 2.54
CA SER A 89 -17.25 15.76 3.35
C SER A 89 -18.26 16.86 2.95
N GLY A 90 -19.50 16.78 3.45
CA GLY A 90 -20.55 17.78 3.19
C GLY A 90 -21.38 17.55 1.92
N GLN A 91 -22.22 18.53 1.57
CA GLN A 91 -23.08 18.49 0.39
C GLN A 91 -22.22 18.48 -0.88
N GLY A 92 -22.54 17.59 -1.83
CA GLY A 92 -21.74 17.42 -3.06
C GLY A 92 -20.47 16.56 -2.91
N SER A 93 -20.18 16.07 -1.70
CA SER A 93 -19.01 15.22 -1.42
C SER A 93 -18.89 13.99 -2.31
N GLN A 94 -20.01 13.38 -2.70
CA GLN A 94 -20.00 12.19 -3.57
C GLN A 94 -19.40 12.49 -4.96
N ALA A 95 -19.78 13.60 -5.58
CA ALA A 95 -19.26 13.98 -6.89
C ALA A 95 -17.77 14.36 -6.81
N ALA A 96 -17.38 15.15 -5.79
CA ALA A 96 -15.98 15.51 -5.56
C ALA A 96 -15.11 14.28 -5.27
N ARG A 97 -15.61 13.34 -4.46
CA ARG A 97 -14.92 12.08 -4.17
C ARG A 97 -14.76 11.23 -5.43
N LYS A 98 -15.82 11.10 -6.25
CA LYS A 98 -15.76 10.39 -7.53
C LYS A 98 -14.72 11.00 -8.48
N ALA A 99 -14.64 12.33 -8.56
CA ALA A 99 -13.65 13.02 -9.39
C ALA A 99 -12.21 12.75 -8.93
N LEU A 100 -11.93 12.83 -7.62
CA LEU A 100 -10.59 12.54 -7.09
C LEU A 100 -10.20 11.06 -7.25
N VAL A 101 -11.15 10.13 -7.12
CA VAL A 101 -10.90 8.71 -7.41
C VAL A 101 -10.57 8.52 -8.89
N ALA A 102 -11.32 9.17 -9.79
CA ALA A 102 -11.01 9.13 -11.22
C ALA A 102 -9.64 9.73 -11.54
N GLU A 103 -9.26 10.86 -10.92
CA GLU A 103 -7.93 11.47 -11.03
C GLU A 103 -6.84 10.48 -10.61
N LEU A 104 -6.99 9.87 -9.43
CA LEU A 104 -6.06 8.87 -8.93
C LEU A 104 -5.88 7.74 -9.93
N PHE A 105 -6.96 7.07 -10.33
CA PHE A 105 -6.88 5.89 -11.18
C PHE A 105 -6.41 6.20 -12.62
N ALA A 106 -6.70 7.39 -13.16
CA ALA A 106 -6.21 7.81 -14.48
C ALA A 106 -4.68 7.99 -14.50
N GLY A 107 -4.08 8.30 -13.34
CA GLY A 107 -2.63 8.40 -13.18
C GLY A 107 -1.89 7.05 -13.10
N LEU A 108 -2.62 5.94 -13.02
CA LEU A 108 -2.07 4.61 -12.73
C LEU A 108 -2.06 3.71 -13.96
N THR A 109 -1.04 2.86 -14.05
CA THR A 109 -0.99 1.73 -14.97
C THR A 109 -2.00 0.64 -14.60
N SER A 110 -2.25 -0.31 -15.50
CA SER A 110 -3.19 -1.42 -15.25
C SER A 110 -2.84 -2.22 -13.99
N GLN A 111 -1.55 -2.51 -13.76
CA GLN A 111 -1.09 -3.25 -12.57
C GLN A 111 -1.31 -2.44 -11.28
N GLU A 112 -1.00 -1.14 -11.32
CA GLU A 112 -1.22 -0.23 -10.19
C GLU A 112 -2.71 -0.06 -9.89
N GLN A 113 -3.57 0.11 -10.90
CA GLN A 113 -5.01 0.17 -10.71
C GLN A 113 -5.55 -1.11 -10.05
N GLN A 114 -5.12 -2.29 -10.53
CA GLN A 114 -5.55 -3.56 -9.96
C GLN A 114 -5.12 -3.71 -8.50
N PHE A 115 -3.87 -3.36 -8.19
CA PHE A 115 -3.37 -3.34 -6.81
C PHE A 115 -4.19 -2.40 -5.93
N MET A 116 -4.41 -1.16 -6.38
CA MET A 116 -5.16 -0.15 -5.61
C MET A 116 -6.61 -0.57 -5.35
N ARG A 117 -7.29 -1.21 -6.31
CA ARG A 117 -8.63 -1.78 -6.08
C ARG A 117 -8.62 -2.79 -4.94
N ARG A 118 -7.72 -3.77 -5.00
CA ARG A 118 -7.60 -4.82 -3.99
C ARG A 118 -7.27 -4.23 -2.61
N LEU A 119 -6.37 -3.25 -2.58
CA LEU A 119 -5.99 -2.54 -1.35
C LEU A 119 -7.18 -1.77 -0.75
N LEU A 120 -7.90 -0.99 -1.56
CA LEU A 120 -9.07 -0.23 -1.12
C LEU A 120 -10.22 -1.11 -0.63
N HIS A 121 -10.36 -2.32 -1.18
CA HIS A 121 -11.34 -3.31 -0.74
C HIS A 121 -10.88 -4.18 0.43
N GLY A 122 -9.62 -4.03 0.88
CA GLY A 122 -9.05 -4.86 1.95
C GLY A 122 -8.77 -6.31 1.56
N GLU A 123 -8.77 -6.62 0.26
CA GLU A 123 -8.56 -7.96 -0.30
C GLU A 123 -7.09 -8.42 -0.20
N LEU A 124 -6.19 -7.51 0.19
CA LEU A 124 -4.77 -7.81 0.39
C LEU A 124 -4.44 -8.27 1.81
N ARG A 125 -5.34 -8.05 2.79
CA ARG A 125 -5.06 -8.41 4.19
C ARG A 125 -5.01 -9.93 4.36
N GLN A 126 -3.82 -10.43 4.63
CA GLN A 126 -3.56 -11.82 4.98
C GLN A 126 -2.77 -11.83 6.28
N GLY A 127 -3.38 -12.22 7.41
CA GLY A 127 -2.74 -12.18 8.74
C GLY A 127 -1.44 -12.99 8.86
N ALA A 128 -1.14 -13.87 7.91
CA ALA A 128 0.13 -14.57 7.80
C ALA A 128 1.31 -13.65 7.39
N LEU A 129 1.05 -12.48 6.80
CA LEU A 129 2.08 -11.53 6.34
C LEU A 129 2.65 -10.67 7.46
N ASP A 130 1.92 -10.43 8.55
CA ASP A 130 2.37 -9.58 9.65
C ASP A 130 3.71 -10.08 10.24
N GLY A 131 3.78 -11.38 10.55
CA GLY A 131 5.01 -11.98 11.05
C GLY A 131 6.16 -11.97 10.04
N VAL A 132 5.85 -12.02 8.74
CA VAL A 132 6.84 -11.93 7.65
C VAL A 132 7.36 -10.50 7.52
N MET A 133 6.50 -9.50 7.69
CA MET A 133 6.86 -8.09 7.65
C MET A 133 7.84 -7.74 8.78
N ILE A 134 7.64 -8.26 9.99
CA ILE A 134 8.57 -8.06 11.12
C ILE A 134 9.97 -8.55 10.77
N GLU A 135 10.07 -9.77 10.21
CA GLU A 135 11.36 -10.34 9.79
C GLU A 135 11.99 -9.54 8.64
N ALA A 136 11.17 -9.01 7.73
CA ALA A 136 11.64 -8.18 6.63
C ALA A 136 12.19 -6.83 7.11
N VAL A 137 11.50 -6.16 8.05
CA VAL A 137 11.96 -4.91 8.67
C VAL A 137 13.27 -5.14 9.42
N ALA A 138 13.35 -6.22 10.22
CA ALA A 138 14.58 -6.59 10.91
C ALA A 138 15.74 -6.82 9.93
N LYS A 139 15.50 -7.57 8.86
CA LYS A 139 16.49 -7.82 7.81
C LYS A 139 16.93 -6.56 7.07
N ALA A 140 15.99 -5.66 6.75
CA ALA A 140 16.29 -4.41 6.02
C ALA A 140 17.04 -3.39 6.88
N SER A 141 16.72 -3.31 8.17
CA SER A 141 17.34 -2.38 9.11
C SER A 141 18.64 -2.91 9.74
N GLY A 142 18.89 -4.22 9.67
CA GLY A 142 19.96 -4.87 10.41
C GLY A 142 19.68 -5.01 11.91
N ALA A 143 18.50 -4.61 12.39
CA ALA A 143 18.13 -4.71 13.79
C ALA A 143 17.75 -6.16 14.17
N PRO A 144 17.99 -6.59 15.43
CA PRO A 144 17.51 -7.87 15.92
C PRO A 144 15.97 -7.96 15.84
N SER A 145 15.43 -9.06 15.31
CA SER A 145 13.98 -9.24 15.17
C SER A 145 13.21 -9.16 16.50
N ALA A 146 13.86 -9.47 17.62
CA ALA A 146 13.28 -9.34 18.96
C ALA A 146 12.99 -7.87 19.33
N ASP A 147 13.87 -6.95 18.92
CA ASP A 147 13.73 -5.52 19.20
C ASP A 147 12.64 -4.92 18.33
N VAL A 148 12.56 -5.30 17.05
CA VAL A 148 11.46 -4.92 16.15
C VAL A 148 10.12 -5.39 16.69
N ARG A 149 10.02 -6.66 17.13
CA ARG A 149 8.80 -7.19 17.75
C ARG A 149 8.44 -6.46 19.04
N ARG A 150 9.43 -6.10 19.86
CA ARG A 150 9.19 -5.32 21.10
C ARG A 150 8.65 -3.93 20.76
N ALA A 151 9.25 -3.22 19.81
CA ALA A 151 8.78 -1.91 19.36
C ALA A 151 7.33 -1.98 18.86
N LEU A 152 7.00 -3.01 18.07
CA LEU A 152 5.64 -3.25 17.58
C LEU A 152 4.64 -3.56 18.70
N THR A 153 5.06 -4.35 19.69
CA THR A 153 4.22 -4.66 20.85
C THR A 153 3.87 -3.38 21.64
N LEU A 154 4.83 -2.46 21.74
CA LEU A 154 4.64 -1.16 22.41
C LEU A 154 3.77 -0.21 21.57
N ARG A 155 3.93 -0.22 20.24
CA ARG A 155 3.17 0.65 19.33
C ARG A 155 1.73 0.14 19.13
N GLY A 156 1.53 -1.17 19.10
CA GLY A 156 0.24 -1.84 18.91
C GLY A 156 -0.19 -2.01 17.44
N TRP A 157 0.63 -1.58 16.47
CA TRP A 157 0.36 -1.67 15.03
C TRP A 157 1.65 -1.61 14.21
N LEU A 158 1.61 -2.13 12.97
CA LEU A 158 2.76 -2.37 12.09
C LEU A 158 3.28 -1.13 11.33
N PRO A 159 2.42 -0.26 10.77
CA PRO A 159 2.82 1.04 10.24
C PRO A 159 3.13 2.04 11.33
#